data_AF-A0A5D2GVT1-F1
#
_entry.id   AF-A0A5D2GVT1-F1
#
_cell.length_a   1.000
_cell.length_b   1.000
_cell.length_c   1.000
_cell.angle_alpha   90.00
_cell.angle_beta   90.00
_cell.angle_gamma   90.00
#
_symmetry.space_group_name_H-M   'P 1'
#
loop_
_entity.id
_entity.type
_entity.pdbx_description
1 polymer ?
#
loop_
_entity_poly.entity_id
_entity_poly.type
_entity_poly.pdbx_seq_one_letter_code
_entity_poly.pdbx_strand_id
1 'polypeptide(L)'
;MMVESGAVSALIELELGSPEKRTTELILGILFHLCSCADGRVEFLRHKGGIAVVTKRIMRVSPAADDRAVMILSLISKFSATSWVVHEMLEVGTVTKLCMLLQLDCAAYLKEKTMEILRSHSDDWLKFPCIDKSVLTRVCLAFADEVLCWLYGTIKENEDYILQFAPPFNQLELLQAQSCPDAITNHVEQS
;
A
#
# COMPACT_ATOMS: atom_id res chain seq x y z
N MET A 1 -8.56 31.39 -0.30
CA MET A 1 -8.18 30.22 0.54
C MET A 1 -6.71 29.88 0.32
N MET A 2 -6.02 29.17 1.23
CA MET A 2 -4.57 28.87 1.11
C MET A 2 -4.19 28.14 -0.20
N VAL A 3 -5.09 27.32 -0.74
CA VAL A 3 -4.87 26.64 -2.03
C VAL A 3 -4.77 27.65 -3.17
N GLU A 4 -5.69 28.63 -3.22
CA GLU A 4 -5.75 29.67 -4.27
C GLU A 4 -4.55 30.64 -4.23
N SER A 5 -3.83 30.72 -3.11
CA SER A 5 -2.62 31.55 -2.98
C SER A 5 -1.35 30.85 -3.46
N GLY A 6 -1.44 29.65 -4.07
CA GLY A 6 -0.29 28.89 -4.54
C GLY A 6 0.51 28.20 -3.42
N ALA A 7 -0.06 28.07 -2.21
CA ALA A 7 0.67 27.53 -1.07
C ALA A 7 1.14 26.08 -1.29
N VAL A 8 0.34 25.26 -1.97
CA VAL A 8 0.71 23.85 -2.26
C VAL A 8 2.00 23.77 -3.06
N SER A 9 2.08 24.52 -4.17
CA SER A 9 3.27 24.58 -5.03
C SER A 9 4.49 25.09 -4.26
N ALA A 10 4.34 26.19 -3.51
CA ALA A 10 5.42 26.78 -2.73
C ALA A 10 5.97 25.82 -1.66
N LEU A 11 5.10 25.06 -1.00
CA LEU A 11 5.50 24.06 0.01
C LEU A 11 6.26 22.89 -0.62
N ILE A 12 5.85 22.43 -1.81
CA ILE A 12 6.54 21.36 -2.54
C ILE A 12 7.94 21.83 -2.96
N GLU A 13 8.06 23.04 -3.51
CA GLU A 13 9.36 23.64 -3.87
C GLU A 13 10.27 23.84 -2.67
N LEU A 14 9.72 24.29 -1.53
CA LEU A 14 10.47 24.40 -0.29
C LEU A 14 10.99 23.03 0.17
N GLU A 15 10.18 21.98 0.04
CA GLU A 15 10.57 20.61 0.41
C GLU A 15 11.63 20.02 -0.53
N LEU A 16 11.60 20.39 -1.81
CA LEU A 16 12.67 20.04 -2.78
C LEU A 16 14.02 20.64 -2.37
N GLY A 17 14.00 21.84 -1.77
CA GLY A 17 15.16 22.52 -1.19
C GLY A 17 15.81 21.79 -0.01
N SER A 18 15.29 20.64 0.41
CA SER A 18 15.84 19.80 1.49
C SER A 18 15.99 20.53 2.83
N PRO A 19 14.87 21.01 3.41
CA PRO A 19 14.89 21.80 4.63
C PRO A 19 15.24 20.92 5.85
N GLU A 20 15.47 21.58 6.98
CA GLU A 20 15.70 20.88 8.25
C GLU A 20 14.48 20.07 8.70
N LYS A 21 14.74 19.05 9.54
CA LYS A 21 13.74 18.07 10.01
C LYS A 21 12.40 18.70 10.42
N ARG A 22 12.43 19.71 11.30
CA ARG A 22 11.21 20.35 11.84
C ARG A 22 10.40 21.03 10.74
N THR A 23 11.09 21.63 9.78
CA THR A 23 10.45 22.29 8.65
C THR A 23 9.79 21.27 7.72
N THR A 24 10.44 20.13 7.45
CA THR A 24 9.79 19.03 6.70
C THR A 24 8.54 18.49 7.41
N GLU A 25 8.60 18.29 8.73
CA GLU A 25 7.43 17.84 9.51
C GLU A 25 6.25 18.83 9.39
N LEU A 26 6.53 20.13 9.48
CA LEU A 26 5.52 21.18 9.30
C LEU A 26 4.98 21.22 7.88
N ILE A 27 5.84 21.16 6.87
CA ILE A 27 5.44 21.15 5.45
C ILE A 27 4.51 19.97 5.16
N LEU A 28 4.88 18.76 5.57
CA LEU A 28 4.05 17.57 5.37
C LEU A 28 2.73 17.65 6.14
N GLY A 29 2.73 18.22 7.34
CA GLY A 29 1.50 18.48 8.10
C GLY A 29 0.56 19.43 7.36
N ILE A 30 1.07 20.53 6.81
CA ILE A 30 0.27 21.51 6.06
C ILE A 30 -0.21 20.88 4.74
N LEU A 31 0.66 20.20 3.99
CA LEU A 31 0.29 19.51 2.75
C LEU A 31 -0.82 18.48 2.98
N PHE A 32 -0.77 17.73 4.07
CA PHE A 32 -1.85 16.80 4.44
C PHE A 32 -3.20 17.51 4.59
N HIS A 33 -3.23 18.63 5.32
CA HIS A 33 -4.47 19.41 5.48
C HIS A 33 -4.96 20.00 4.17
N LEU A 34 -4.06 20.48 3.30
CA LEU A 34 -4.44 20.98 1.98
C LEU A 34 -4.99 19.85 1.09
N CYS A 35 -4.35 18.68 1.06
CA CYS A 35 -4.82 17.50 0.32
C CYS A 35 -6.12 16.88 0.86
N SER A 36 -6.61 17.33 2.03
CA SER A 36 -7.89 16.87 2.58
C SER A 36 -9.09 17.42 1.79
N CYS A 37 -8.93 18.47 0.99
CA CYS A 37 -9.95 18.96 0.06
C CYS A 37 -9.62 18.63 -1.41
N ALA A 38 -10.62 18.67 -2.29
CA ALA A 38 -10.44 18.35 -3.71
C ALA A 38 -9.48 19.33 -4.41
N ASP A 39 -9.65 20.64 -4.19
CA ASP A 39 -8.80 21.66 -4.81
C ASP A 39 -7.33 21.51 -4.43
N GLY A 40 -7.06 21.18 -3.15
CA GLY A 40 -5.69 20.96 -2.70
C GLY A 40 -5.04 19.73 -3.33
N ARG A 41 -5.81 18.64 -3.57
CA ARG A 41 -5.29 17.49 -4.32
C ARG A 41 -5.03 17.81 -5.79
N VAL A 42 -5.91 18.60 -6.41
CA VAL A 42 -5.72 19.06 -7.79
C VAL A 42 -4.42 19.87 -7.90
N GLU A 43 -4.22 20.85 -7.03
CA GLU A 43 -2.99 21.66 -7.04
C GLU A 43 -1.75 20.86 -6.65
N PHE A 44 -1.87 19.86 -5.75
CA PHE A 44 -0.78 18.96 -5.39
C PHE A 44 -0.31 18.12 -6.60
N LEU A 45 -1.26 17.52 -7.32
CA LEU A 45 -0.97 16.69 -8.50
C LEU A 45 -0.60 17.51 -9.74
N ARG A 46 -0.99 18.79 -9.79
CA ARG A 46 -0.56 19.72 -10.83
C ARG A 46 0.95 19.99 -10.76
N HIS A 47 1.54 19.87 -9.57
CA HIS A 47 2.97 20.01 -9.36
C HIS A 47 3.69 18.68 -9.58
N LYS A 48 4.56 18.59 -10.60
CA LYS A 48 5.28 17.34 -10.96
C LYS A 48 6.17 16.76 -9.85
N GLY A 49 6.52 17.58 -8.85
CA GLY A 49 7.30 17.15 -7.69
C GLY A 49 6.46 16.59 -6.55
N GLY A 50 5.13 16.69 -6.57
CA GLY A 50 4.27 16.44 -5.41
C GLY A 50 4.41 15.03 -4.83
N ILE A 51 4.19 14.00 -5.65
CA ILE A 51 4.31 12.59 -5.20
C ILE A 51 5.78 12.30 -4.85
N ALA A 52 6.72 12.75 -5.67
CA ALA A 52 8.15 12.53 -5.47
C ALA A 52 8.66 13.07 -4.11
N VAL A 53 8.27 14.29 -3.70
CA VAL A 53 8.73 14.85 -2.43
C VAL A 53 8.18 14.06 -1.25
N VAL A 54 6.89 13.70 -1.27
CA VAL A 54 6.26 12.94 -0.18
C VAL A 54 6.90 11.56 -0.06
N THR A 55 7.05 10.85 -1.18
CA THR A 55 7.66 9.51 -1.24
C THR A 55 9.11 9.53 -0.76
N LYS A 56 9.89 10.55 -1.14
CA LYS A 56 11.29 10.69 -0.74
C LYS A 56 11.46 10.80 0.79
N ARG A 57 10.47 11.35 1.51
CA ARG A 57 10.55 11.57 2.96
C ARG A 57 10.23 10.35 3.81
N ILE A 58 9.51 9.37 3.26
CA ILE A 58 9.19 8.13 3.98
C ILE A 58 10.47 7.43 4.45
N MET A 59 10.53 7.15 5.75
CA MET A 59 11.64 6.54 6.49
C MET A 59 12.94 7.36 6.49
N ARG A 60 12.87 8.67 6.24
CA ARG A 60 14.06 9.55 6.13
C ARG A 60 14.09 10.70 7.13
N VAL A 61 12.98 11.01 7.79
CA VAL A 61 12.84 12.25 8.58
C VAL A 61 12.44 11.96 10.03
N SER A 62 11.24 11.42 10.23
CA SER A 62 10.71 11.05 11.55
C SER A 62 9.44 10.20 11.43
N PRO A 63 9.01 9.52 12.50
CA PRO A 63 7.73 8.81 12.51
C PRO A 63 6.52 9.72 12.22
N ALA A 64 6.57 10.98 12.65
CA ALA A 64 5.51 11.95 12.36
C ALA A 64 5.48 12.35 10.87
N ALA A 65 6.65 12.48 10.25
CA ALA A 65 6.73 12.71 8.80
C ALA A 65 6.24 11.50 8.00
N ASP A 66 6.56 10.28 8.46
CA ASP A 66 6.09 9.04 7.84
C ASP A 66 4.56 8.93 7.90
N ASP A 67 3.96 9.23 9.06
CA ASP A 67 2.51 9.30 9.23
C ASP A 67 1.87 10.27 8.22
N ARG A 68 2.34 11.52 8.19
CA ARG A 68 1.80 12.54 7.27
C ARG A 68 1.99 12.16 5.80
N ALA A 69 3.15 11.59 5.44
CA ALA A 69 3.43 11.17 4.08
C ALA A 69 2.48 10.06 3.62
N VAL A 70 2.29 9.01 4.44
CA VAL A 70 1.35 7.92 4.12
C VAL A 70 -0.09 8.41 4.06
N MET A 71 -0.49 9.32 4.95
CA MET A 71 -1.83 9.89 4.93
C MET A 71 -2.10 10.75 3.69
N ILE A 72 -1.12 11.53 3.23
CA ILE A 72 -1.20 12.24 1.94
C ILE A 72 -1.38 11.23 0.80
N LEU A 73 -0.50 10.22 0.72
CA LEU A 73 -0.58 9.20 -0.31
C LEU A 73 -1.93 8.45 -0.27
N SER A 74 -2.46 8.16 0.91
CA SER A 74 -3.78 7.54 1.09
C SER A 74 -4.90 8.40 0.50
N LEU A 75 -4.89 9.71 0.75
CA LEU A 75 -5.88 10.65 0.18
C LEU A 75 -5.79 10.70 -1.35
N ILE A 76 -4.57 10.72 -1.90
CA ILE A 76 -4.35 10.71 -3.35
C ILE A 76 -4.82 9.37 -3.95
N SER A 77 -4.39 8.25 -3.38
CA SER A 77 -4.75 6.91 -3.84
C SER A 77 -6.25 6.63 -3.76
N LYS A 78 -6.96 7.22 -2.79
CA LYS A 78 -8.40 7.01 -2.61
C LYS A 78 -9.27 7.90 -3.49
N PHE A 79 -8.88 9.16 -3.68
CA PHE A 79 -9.75 10.17 -4.30
C PHE A 79 -9.23 10.74 -5.62
N SER A 80 -8.01 10.39 -6.04
CA SER A 80 -7.34 11.02 -7.19
C SER A 80 -6.44 10.07 -7.98
N ALA A 81 -6.61 8.76 -7.80
CA ALA A 81 -5.83 7.72 -8.48
C ALA A 81 -6.26 7.55 -9.95
N THR A 82 -5.80 8.45 -10.81
CA THR A 82 -5.83 8.23 -12.27
C THR A 82 -4.70 7.30 -12.68
N SER A 83 -4.79 6.68 -13.87
CA SER A 83 -3.71 5.83 -14.40
C SER A 83 -2.34 6.54 -14.42
N TRP A 84 -2.32 7.84 -14.70
CA TRP A 84 -1.11 8.65 -14.67
C TRP A 84 -0.52 8.77 -13.25
N VAL A 85 -1.36 9.03 -12.25
CA VAL A 85 -0.94 9.13 -10.84
C VAL A 85 -0.39 7.80 -10.34
N VAL A 86 -1.06 6.69 -10.66
CA VAL A 86 -0.63 5.34 -10.28
C VAL A 86 0.71 4.98 -10.92
N HIS A 87 0.93 5.39 -12.17
CA HIS A 87 2.21 5.25 -12.85
C HIS A 87 3.31 6.11 -12.22
N GLU A 88 3.04 7.40 -11.94
CA GLU A 88 4.01 8.29 -11.30
C GLU A 88 4.42 7.74 -9.92
N MET A 89 3.47 7.26 -9.11
CA MET A 89 3.75 6.61 -7.83
C MET A 89 4.77 5.48 -7.98
N LEU A 90 4.64 4.68 -9.04
CA LEU A 90 5.58 3.62 -9.36
C LEU A 90 6.95 4.19 -9.76
N GLU A 91 7.01 5.13 -10.71
CA GLU A 91 8.26 5.72 -11.21
C GLU A 91 9.10 6.35 -10.11
N VAL A 92 8.47 7.04 -9.15
CA VAL A 92 9.18 7.70 -8.05
C VAL A 92 9.49 6.76 -6.87
N GLY A 93 9.17 5.47 -7.00
CA GLY A 93 9.51 4.44 -6.01
C GLY A 93 8.58 4.38 -4.80
N THR A 94 7.35 4.90 -4.90
CA THR A 94 6.37 4.93 -3.80
C THR A 94 6.02 3.53 -3.34
N VAL A 95 5.76 2.64 -4.30
CA VAL A 95 5.41 1.24 -4.03
C VAL A 95 6.50 0.56 -3.20
N THR A 96 7.77 0.73 -3.60
CA THR A 96 8.92 0.18 -2.86
C THR A 96 9.00 0.73 -1.44
N LYS A 97 8.79 2.05 -1.25
CA LYS A 97 8.79 2.68 0.07
C LYS A 97 7.69 2.15 0.98
N LEU A 98 6.48 1.99 0.46
CA LEU A 98 5.34 1.43 1.20
C LEU A 98 5.60 -0.03 1.58
N CYS A 99 6.11 -0.83 0.65
CA CYS A 99 6.54 -2.21 0.91
C CYS A 99 7.59 -2.30 2.04
N MET A 100 8.60 -1.43 2.02
CA MET A 100 9.62 -1.36 3.08
C MET A 100 9.01 -0.93 4.43
N LEU A 101 8.08 0.01 4.43
CA LEU A 101 7.42 0.48 5.65
C LEU A 101 6.66 -0.63 6.37
N LEU A 102 6.05 -1.56 5.65
CA LEU A 102 5.37 -2.73 6.24
C LEU A 102 6.34 -3.68 6.98
N GLN A 103 7.59 -3.75 6.51
CA GLN A 103 8.64 -4.58 7.11
C GLN A 103 9.25 -3.96 8.37
N LEU A 104 8.99 -2.69 8.64
CA LEU A 104 9.45 -2.00 9.84
C LEU A 104 8.53 -2.24 11.04
N ASP A 105 9.08 -2.04 12.24
CA ASP A 105 8.27 -1.86 13.43
C ASP A 105 7.71 -0.43 13.45
N CYS A 106 6.42 -0.29 13.11
CA CYS A 106 5.71 0.98 13.07
C CYS A 106 4.26 0.79 13.52
N ALA A 107 3.56 1.89 13.78
CA ALA A 107 2.21 1.85 14.34
C ALA A 107 1.25 1.03 13.46
N ALA A 108 0.40 0.21 14.10
CA ALA A 108 -0.50 -0.72 13.40
C ALA A 108 -1.42 -0.01 12.39
N TYR A 109 -1.98 1.15 12.74
CA TYR A 109 -2.85 1.92 11.84
C TYR A 109 -2.10 2.41 10.58
N LEU A 110 -0.80 2.67 10.69
CA LEU A 110 0.03 3.11 9.57
C LEU A 110 0.27 1.94 8.60
N LYS A 111 0.51 0.74 9.14
CA LYS A 111 0.59 -0.49 8.34
C LYS A 111 -0.73 -0.78 7.62
N GLU A 112 -1.85 -0.66 8.33
CA GLU A 112 -3.19 -0.83 7.75
C GLU A 112 -3.43 0.11 6.57
N LYS A 113 -3.17 1.42 6.76
CA LYS A 113 -3.29 2.42 5.69
C LYS A 113 -2.35 2.15 4.51
N THR A 114 -1.14 1.69 4.80
CA THR A 114 -0.17 1.28 3.77
C THR A 114 -0.69 0.10 2.96
N MET A 115 -1.25 -0.91 3.62
CA MET A 115 -1.87 -2.07 2.96
C MET A 115 -3.08 -1.68 2.11
N GLU A 116 -3.94 -0.78 2.59
CA GLU A 116 -5.07 -0.26 1.80
C GLU A 116 -4.62 0.36 0.48
N ILE A 117 -3.58 1.19 0.51
CA ILE A 117 -2.99 1.80 -0.69
C ILE A 117 -2.49 0.71 -1.64
N LEU A 118 -1.74 -0.27 -1.10
CA LEU A 118 -1.13 -1.31 -1.91
C LEU A 118 -2.17 -2.20 -2.60
N ARG A 119 -3.21 -2.59 -1.87
CA ARG A 119 -4.31 -3.43 -2.38
C ARG A 119 -5.16 -2.71 -3.42
N SER A 120 -5.37 -1.40 -3.26
CA SER A 120 -6.25 -0.64 -4.16
C SER A 120 -5.70 -0.53 -5.59
N HIS A 121 -4.39 -0.66 -5.77
CA HIS A 121 -3.70 -0.36 -7.04
C HIS A 121 -2.77 -1.48 -7.52
N SER A 122 -2.80 -2.66 -6.87
CA SER A 122 -1.91 -3.78 -7.17
C SER A 122 -2.02 -4.26 -8.61
N ASP A 123 -3.24 -4.37 -9.12
CA ASP A 123 -3.50 -4.88 -10.47
C ASP A 123 -2.93 -3.96 -11.55
N ASP A 124 -2.94 -2.65 -11.32
CA ASP A 124 -2.36 -1.68 -12.24
C ASP A 124 -0.84 -1.70 -12.19
N TRP A 125 -0.25 -1.80 -11.00
CA TRP A 125 1.20 -1.87 -10.85
C TRP A 125 1.82 -3.15 -11.41
N LEU A 126 1.15 -4.30 -11.27
CA LEU A 126 1.63 -5.59 -11.76
C LEU A 126 1.74 -5.67 -13.31
N LYS A 127 1.09 -4.74 -14.02
CA LYS A 127 1.20 -4.60 -15.49
C LYS A 127 2.56 -4.04 -15.91
N PHE A 128 3.30 -3.37 -15.02
CA PHE A 128 4.54 -2.70 -15.37
C PHE A 128 5.78 -3.60 -15.16
N PRO A 129 6.71 -3.65 -16.14
CA PRO A 129 7.89 -4.51 -16.08
C PRO A 129 8.99 -4.00 -15.14
N CYS A 130 8.93 -2.73 -14.69
CA CYS A 130 9.92 -2.09 -13.83
C CYS A 130 9.78 -2.48 -12.34
N ILE A 131 8.70 -3.15 -11.97
CA ILE A 131 8.57 -3.75 -10.64
C ILE A 131 9.26 -5.11 -10.70
N ASP A 132 10.24 -5.31 -9.81
CA ASP A 132 10.65 -6.66 -9.47
C ASP A 132 9.42 -7.37 -8.92
N LYS A 133 8.78 -8.17 -9.79
CA LYS A 133 7.59 -8.96 -9.44
C LYS A 133 7.87 -9.75 -8.17
N SER A 134 9.11 -10.16 -7.90
CA SER A 134 9.46 -10.85 -6.67
C SER A 134 9.29 -9.98 -5.42
N VAL A 135 9.46 -8.66 -5.45
CA VAL A 135 9.29 -7.79 -4.26
C VAL A 135 7.83 -7.53 -3.97
N LEU A 136 7.03 -7.20 -5.00
CA LEU A 136 5.60 -6.97 -4.83
C LEU A 136 4.89 -8.28 -4.51
N THR A 137 5.24 -9.37 -5.20
CA THR A 137 4.78 -10.72 -4.87
C THR A 137 5.30 -11.16 -3.51
N ARG A 138 6.54 -10.89 -3.09
CA ARG A 138 7.02 -11.23 -1.73
C ARG A 138 6.37 -10.40 -0.64
N VAL A 139 5.95 -9.17 -0.89
CA VAL A 139 5.18 -8.40 0.10
C VAL A 139 3.74 -8.90 0.11
N CYS A 140 3.16 -9.21 -1.04
CA CYS A 140 1.88 -9.92 -1.12
C CYS A 140 1.96 -11.35 -0.50
N LEU A 141 3.11 -12.02 -0.52
CA LEU A 141 3.35 -13.38 -0.02
C LEU A 141 3.89 -13.43 1.43
N ALA A 142 4.67 -12.45 1.88
CA ALA A 142 5.16 -12.37 3.27
C ALA A 142 4.06 -11.85 4.21
N PHE A 143 3.05 -11.20 3.65
CA PHE A 143 1.78 -10.95 4.29
C PHE A 143 0.69 -11.88 3.76
N ALA A 144 1.02 -12.95 3.00
CA ALA A 144 0.03 -13.92 2.56
C ALA A 144 -0.63 -14.65 3.73
N ASP A 145 -0.04 -14.74 4.92
CA ASP A 145 -0.79 -15.33 6.04
C ASP A 145 -1.99 -14.44 6.45
N GLU A 146 -1.84 -13.10 6.41
CA GLU A 146 -2.94 -12.16 6.65
C GLU A 146 -3.79 -11.88 5.39
N VAL A 147 -3.21 -11.95 4.20
CA VAL A 147 -3.85 -11.66 2.91
C VAL A 147 -4.58 -12.90 2.34
N LEU A 148 -4.08 -14.13 2.56
CA LEU A 148 -4.80 -15.38 2.28
C LEU A 148 -5.97 -15.57 3.26
N CYS A 149 -5.80 -15.25 4.56
CA CYS A 149 -6.91 -15.21 5.51
C CYS A 149 -8.05 -14.26 5.06
N TRP A 150 -7.71 -13.22 4.29
CA TRP A 150 -8.69 -12.24 3.80
C TRP A 150 -9.23 -12.55 2.40
N LEU A 151 -8.42 -13.10 1.50
CA LEU A 151 -8.82 -13.47 0.12
C LEU A 151 -9.53 -14.82 0.04
N TYR A 152 -9.20 -15.77 0.91
CA TYR A 152 -9.76 -17.13 0.93
C TYR A 152 -10.64 -17.41 2.16
N GLY A 153 -10.88 -16.39 2.98
CA GLY A 153 -11.59 -16.51 4.25
C GLY A 153 -10.68 -17.00 5.38
N THR A 154 -11.00 -16.60 6.61
CA THR A 154 -10.28 -16.99 7.83
C THR A 154 -10.08 -18.51 7.84
N ILE A 155 -8.85 -18.97 7.63
CA ILE A 155 -8.46 -20.32 7.97
C ILE A 155 -8.51 -20.36 9.50
N LYS A 156 -9.54 -20.99 10.04
CA LYS A 156 -9.66 -21.16 11.49
C LYS A 156 -8.65 -22.21 11.90
N GLU A 157 -7.90 -21.94 12.96
CA GLU A 157 -7.06 -22.95 13.58
C GLU A 157 -7.93 -24.16 13.97
N ASN A 158 -7.44 -25.37 13.68
CA ASN A 158 -8.12 -26.67 13.88
C ASN A 158 -9.28 -27.04 12.93
N GLU A 159 -9.35 -26.45 11.73
CA GLU A 159 -10.27 -26.90 10.68
C GLU A 159 -9.48 -27.49 9.50
N ASP A 160 -10.03 -28.51 8.85
CA ASP A 160 -9.44 -29.14 7.67
C ASP A 160 -9.86 -28.41 6.39
N TYR A 161 -8.94 -28.24 5.43
CA TYR A 161 -9.21 -27.56 4.16
C TYR A 161 -8.62 -28.35 2.97
N ILE A 162 -9.28 -28.27 1.82
CA ILE A 162 -8.82 -28.85 0.55
C ILE A 162 -8.69 -27.79 -0.53
N LEU A 163 -7.70 -27.95 -1.42
CA LEU A 163 -7.52 -27.12 -2.61
C LEU A 163 -8.17 -27.79 -3.81
N GLN A 164 -9.08 -27.10 -4.50
CA GLN A 164 -9.79 -27.61 -5.67
C GLN A 164 -9.75 -26.60 -6.82
N PHE A 165 -9.59 -27.09 -8.05
CA PHE A 165 -9.71 -26.25 -9.24
C PHE A 165 -11.19 -26.08 -9.63
N ALA A 166 -11.67 -24.83 -9.64
CA ALA A 166 -13.02 -24.47 -10.06
C ALA A 166 -13.06 -24.05 -11.55
N PRO A 167 -13.90 -24.69 -12.39
CA PRO A 167 -14.19 -24.24 -13.74
C PRO A 167 -14.97 -22.91 -13.74
N PRO A 168 -14.88 -22.06 -14.78
CA PRO A 168 -14.25 -22.28 -16.09
C PRO A 168 -12.81 -21.73 -16.21
N PHE A 169 -12.28 -21.09 -15.18
CA PHE A 169 -11.01 -20.35 -15.26
C PHE A 169 -9.81 -21.08 -14.63
N ASN A 170 -9.93 -22.37 -14.29
CA ASN A 170 -8.91 -23.14 -13.54
C ASN A 170 -8.39 -22.35 -12.33
N GLN A 171 -9.31 -21.71 -11.61
CA GLN A 171 -8.99 -20.97 -10.41
C GLN A 171 -8.82 -21.97 -9.27
N LEU A 172 -7.71 -21.88 -8.53
CA LEU A 172 -7.50 -22.68 -7.34
C LEU A 172 -8.30 -22.06 -6.19
N GLU A 173 -9.28 -22.80 -5.68
CA GLU A 173 -10.13 -22.43 -4.54
C GLU A 173 -9.78 -23.26 -3.32
N LEU A 174 -9.83 -22.63 -2.14
CA LEU A 174 -9.68 -23.29 -0.84
C LEU A 174 -11.06 -23.53 -0.26
N LEU A 175 -11.42 -24.79 0.01
CA LEU A 175 -12.72 -25.19 0.56
C LEU A 175 -12.52 -25.86 1.93
N GLN A 176 -13.40 -25.56 2.89
CA GLN A 176 -13.41 -26.26 4.17
C GLN A 176 -13.80 -27.73 3.95
N ALA A 177 -12.95 -28.66 4.38
CA ALA A 177 -13.22 -30.08 4.30
C ALA A 177 -14.25 -30.44 5.38
N GLN A 178 -15.31 -31.17 4.99
CA GLN A 178 -16.32 -31.63 5.94
C GLN A 178 -15.84 -32.84 6.77
N SER A 179 -14.76 -33.49 6.36
CA SER A 179 -14.11 -34.59 7.08
C SER A 179 -12.68 -34.81 6.58
N CYS A 180 -11.83 -35.41 7.42
CA CYS A 180 -10.50 -35.86 7.03
C CYS A 180 -10.57 -36.80 5.80
N PRO A 181 -9.72 -36.65 4.78
CA PRO A 181 -9.69 -37.54 3.63
C PRO A 181 -9.41 -39.00 4.04
N ASP A 182 -10.15 -39.96 3.47
CA ASP A 182 -10.02 -41.40 3.78
C ASP A 182 -8.59 -41.93 3.67
N ALA A 183 -7.77 -41.33 2.81
CA ALA A 183 -6.35 -41.68 2.66
C ALA A 183 -5.54 -41.49 3.95
N ILE A 184 -5.90 -40.51 4.79
CA ILE A 184 -5.24 -40.23 6.07
C ILE A 184 -5.78 -41.17 7.15
N THR A 185 -7.10 -41.36 7.21
CA THR A 185 -7.77 -42.29 8.14
C THR A 185 -7.23 -43.71 7.98
N ASN A 186 -7.11 -44.18 6.74
CA ASN A 186 -6.58 -45.51 6.42
C ASN A 186 -5.10 -45.66 6.77
N HIS A 187 -4.32 -44.57 6.82
CA HIS A 187 -2.91 -44.62 7.22
C HIS A 187 -2.76 -44.74 8.73
N VAL A 188 -3.61 -44.04 9.50
CA VAL A 188 -3.63 -44.10 10.98
C VAL A 188 -4.11 -45.46 11.48
N GLU A 189 -5.08 -46.09 10.81
CA GLU A 189 -5.57 -47.43 11.20
C GLU A 189 -4.58 -48.57 10.88
N GLN A 190 -3.53 -48.29 10.10
CA GLN A 190 -2.49 -49.26 9.73
C GLN A 190 -1.20 -49.13 10.56
N SER A 191 -1.17 -48.22 11.54
CA SER A 191 -0.03 -47.95 12.45
C SER A 191 -0.40 -48.18 13.91
#